data_AF-A0A544TU90-F1
#
_entry.id   AF-A0A544TU90-F1
#
_cell.length_a   1.000
_cell.length_b   1.000
_cell.length_c   1.000
_cell.angle_alpha   90.00
_cell.angle_beta   90.00
_cell.angle_gamma   90.00
#
_symmetry.space_group_name_H-M   'P 1'
#
loop_
_entity.id
_entity.type
_entity.pdbx_description
1 polymer ?
#
loop_
_entity_poly.entity_id
_entity_poly.type
_entity_poly.pdbx_seq_one_letter_code
_entity_poly.pdbx_strand_id
1 'polypeptide(L)'
;MRRILLTFPVVLLAIALWGCTNNTLADNGVFEVELTDREEFLLNTTTDKYFVFDFQVSNGYKNLSLWVDKYEFGQLVEEEINYLSMNIEKKGTIIFTTSEIMKNPKEFSFNLSISSNGTFSRGNTQLKMPSMVQSTWGSNPLENNPISDDMILASICYSNGNGMSSLSKEFYTDLDSHLDEIEGYDVVYVLRSKFH
;
A
#
# COMPACT_ATOMS: atom_id res chain seq x y z
N MET A 1 10.64 -51.78 35.65
CA MET A 1 11.10 -50.37 35.60
C MET A 1 12.13 -50.15 34.47
N ARG A 2 11.78 -50.44 33.20
CA ARG A 2 12.71 -50.31 32.06
C ARG A 2 12.09 -49.63 30.82
N ARG A 3 10.78 -49.37 30.85
CA ARG A 3 10.04 -48.73 29.74
C ARG A 3 9.80 -47.23 29.94
N ILE A 4 10.09 -46.69 31.13
CA ILE A 4 9.93 -45.26 31.46
C ILE A 4 11.20 -44.45 31.08
N LEU A 5 12.34 -45.11 30.88
CA LEU A 5 13.61 -44.43 30.57
C LEU A 5 13.74 -43.98 29.11
N LEU A 6 12.87 -44.48 28.21
CA LEU A 6 12.90 -44.18 26.78
C LEU A 6 11.87 -43.12 26.35
N THR A 7 10.91 -42.78 27.21
CA THR A 7 9.90 -41.76 26.89
C THR A 7 10.36 -40.34 27.19
N PHE A 8 11.31 -40.16 28.11
CA PHE A 8 11.87 -38.85 28.47
C PHE A 8 12.62 -38.14 27.33
N PRO A 9 13.50 -38.79 26.54
CA PRO A 9 14.19 -38.11 25.44
C PRO A 9 13.27 -37.78 24.26
N VAL A 10 12.18 -38.55 24.07
CA VAL A 10 11.22 -38.33 22.97
C VAL A 10 10.31 -37.14 23.25
N VAL A 11 9.89 -36.94 24.50
CA VAL A 11 9.10 -35.77 24.91
C VAL A 11 9.94 -34.49 24.88
N LEU A 12 11.23 -34.56 25.24
CA LEU A 12 12.14 -33.42 25.18
C LEU A 12 12.41 -32.96 23.73
N LEU A 13 12.45 -33.91 22.78
CA LEU A 13 12.65 -33.62 21.35
C LEU A 13 11.41 -32.99 20.70
N ALA A 14 10.22 -33.33 21.17
CA ALA A 14 8.96 -32.76 20.68
C ALA A 14 8.76 -31.29 21.10
N ILE A 15 9.27 -30.89 22.26
CA ILE A 15 9.18 -29.50 22.75
C ILE A 15 10.18 -28.58 22.01
N ALA A 16 11.28 -29.13 21.50
CA ALA A 16 12.27 -28.37 20.72
C ALA A 16 11.79 -27.99 19.31
N LEU A 17 10.73 -28.64 18.80
CA LEU A 17 10.15 -28.35 17.46
C LEU A 17 9.05 -27.28 17.49
N TRP A 18 8.67 -26.76 18.65
CA TRP A 18 7.76 -25.61 18.78
C TRP A 18 8.52 -24.27 18.85
N GLY A 19 9.84 -24.29 18.66
CA GLY A 19 10.65 -23.09 18.52
C GLY A 19 10.77 -22.67 17.05
N CYS A 20 10.19 -21.51 16.74
CA CYS A 20 10.43 -20.66 15.57
C CYS A 20 9.64 -20.95 14.28
N THR A 21 8.47 -20.33 14.20
CA THR A 21 8.13 -19.49 13.03
C THR A 21 7.58 -18.15 13.53
N ASN A 22 8.36 -17.42 14.33
CA ASN A 22 8.17 -15.98 14.39
C ASN A 22 8.81 -15.46 13.11
N ASN A 23 8.00 -15.25 12.08
CA ASN A 23 8.39 -14.35 11.00
C ASN A 23 8.74 -13.04 11.69
N THR A 24 10.03 -12.78 11.84
CA THR A 24 10.52 -11.49 12.29
C THR A 24 10.10 -10.51 11.22
N LEU A 25 8.94 -9.87 11.43
CA LEU A 25 8.56 -8.66 10.71
C LEU A 25 9.81 -7.77 10.76
N ALA A 26 10.22 -7.28 9.59
CA ALA A 26 11.31 -6.32 9.53
C ALA A 26 11.01 -5.20 10.55
N ASP A 27 12.02 -4.81 11.35
CA ASP A 27 11.85 -3.78 12.39
C ASP A 27 11.26 -2.49 11.81
N ASN A 28 11.53 -2.24 10.51
CA ASN A 28 10.97 -1.18 9.69
C ASN A 28 10.27 -1.79 8.46
N GLY A 29 8.97 -1.53 8.28
CA GLY A 29 8.26 -1.99 7.09
C GLY A 29 6.89 -1.35 6.91
N VAL A 30 6.38 -1.45 5.68
CA VAL A 30 5.00 -1.12 5.31
C VAL A 30 4.34 -2.40 4.79
N PHE A 31 3.11 -2.67 5.22
CA PHE A 31 2.40 -3.92 4.99
C PHE A 31 0.96 -3.61 4.59
N GLU A 32 0.48 -4.23 3.52
CA GLU A 32 -0.96 -4.17 3.21
C GLU A 32 -1.76 -4.90 4.29
N VAL A 33 -2.90 -4.31 4.67
CA VAL A 33 -3.75 -4.83 5.75
C VAL A 33 -4.77 -5.81 5.18
N GLU A 34 -4.83 -7.01 5.76
CA GLU A 34 -5.96 -7.92 5.57
C GLU A 34 -7.17 -7.38 6.35
N LEU A 35 -8.16 -6.88 5.61
CA LEU A 35 -9.35 -6.27 6.19
C LEU A 35 -10.35 -7.33 6.64
N THR A 36 -11.07 -7.05 7.71
CA THR A 36 -12.24 -7.85 8.11
C THR A 36 -13.43 -7.59 7.19
N ASP A 37 -14.37 -8.54 7.11
CA ASP A 37 -15.64 -8.38 6.36
C ASP A 37 -16.36 -7.06 6.67
N ARG A 38 -16.29 -6.62 7.94
CA ARG A 38 -16.90 -5.38 8.38
C ARG A 38 -16.17 -4.15 7.84
N GLU A 39 -14.85 -4.14 7.86
CA GLU A 39 -14.04 -3.03 7.35
C GLU A 39 -14.17 -2.93 5.83
N GLU A 40 -14.13 -4.07 5.15
CA GLU A 40 -14.37 -4.15 3.70
C GLU A 40 -15.76 -3.62 3.33
N PHE A 41 -16.81 -4.02 4.05
CA PHE A 41 -18.17 -3.49 3.83
C PHE A 41 -18.23 -1.96 3.99
N LEU A 42 -17.55 -1.39 5.00
CA LEU A 42 -17.54 0.06 5.22
C LEU A 42 -16.79 0.82 4.11
N LEU A 43 -15.68 0.27 3.62
CA LEU A 43 -14.91 0.89 2.53
C LEU A 43 -15.65 0.77 1.19
N ASN A 44 -16.18 -0.42 0.85
CA ASN A 44 -16.92 -0.66 -0.39
C ASN A 44 -18.20 0.18 -0.53
N THR A 45 -18.80 0.63 0.58
CA THR A 45 -20.01 1.46 0.56
C THR A 45 -19.72 2.96 0.39
N THR A 46 -18.48 3.39 0.60
CA THR A 46 -18.11 4.81 0.64
C THR A 46 -17.03 5.21 -0.37
N THR A 47 -16.40 4.24 -1.02
CA THR A 47 -15.24 4.43 -1.90
C THR A 47 -15.34 3.56 -3.15
N ASP A 48 -14.73 4.00 -4.25
CA ASP A 48 -14.57 3.21 -5.47
C ASP A 48 -13.35 2.27 -5.36
N LYS A 49 -12.21 2.83 -4.92
CA LYS A 49 -10.99 2.07 -4.65
C LYS A 49 -10.44 2.43 -3.29
N TYR A 50 -9.83 1.47 -2.62
CA TYR A 50 -9.18 1.69 -1.34
C TYR A 50 -7.89 0.88 -1.26
N PHE A 51 -6.93 1.43 -0.52
CA PHE A 51 -5.69 0.77 -0.12
C PHE A 51 -5.43 1.11 1.34
N VAL A 52 -5.15 0.08 2.14
CA VAL A 52 -4.90 0.23 3.58
C VAL A 52 -3.58 -0.45 3.89
N PHE A 53 -2.65 0.33 4.45
CA PHE A 53 -1.35 -0.15 4.83
C PHE A 53 -1.08 0.16 6.29
N ASP A 54 -0.53 -0.80 7.02
CA ASP A 54 0.11 -0.54 8.30
C ASP A 54 1.60 -0.32 8.09
N PHE A 55 2.18 0.56 8.91
CA PHE A 55 3.63 0.73 8.96
C PHE A 55 4.15 0.50 10.37
N GLN A 56 5.37 -0.01 10.44
CA GLN A 56 6.16 -0.09 11.65
C GLN A 56 7.52 0.53 11.36
N VAL A 57 7.98 1.42 12.24
CA VAL A 57 9.26 2.13 12.13
C VAL A 57 10.01 2.10 13.47
N SER A 58 11.33 2.14 13.38
CA SER A 58 12.26 2.40 14.47
C SER A 58 12.33 3.90 14.77
N ASN A 59 12.90 4.25 15.93
CA ASN A 59 12.97 5.64 16.41
C ASN A 59 13.75 6.61 15.50
N GLY A 60 14.38 6.12 14.42
CA GLY A 60 15.08 6.95 13.45
C GLY A 60 14.12 7.76 12.56
N TYR A 61 12.96 7.19 12.24
CA TYR A 61 11.93 7.83 11.42
C TYR A 61 10.94 8.60 12.29
N LYS A 62 10.78 9.88 12.01
CA LYS A 62 9.96 10.83 12.76
C LYS A 62 8.83 11.42 11.92
N ASN A 63 8.92 11.36 10.60
CA ASN A 63 7.91 11.94 9.72
C ASN A 63 7.62 11.00 8.54
N LEU A 64 6.36 11.02 8.09
CA LEU A 64 5.89 10.32 6.91
C LEU A 64 5.26 11.34 5.98
N SER A 65 5.68 11.31 4.72
CA SER A 65 5.08 12.04 3.61
C SER A 65 4.39 11.05 2.66
N LEU A 66 3.26 11.45 2.11
CA LEU A 66 2.40 10.64 1.25
C LEU A 66 1.84 11.53 0.14
N TRP A 67 1.91 11.09 -1.11
CA TRP A 67 1.40 11.84 -2.25
C TRP A 67 1.07 10.89 -3.41
N VAL A 68 0.49 11.45 -4.47
CA VAL A 68 0.20 10.71 -5.70
C VAL A 68 0.90 11.38 -6.87
N ASP A 69 1.65 10.60 -7.64
CA ASP A 69 2.17 11.03 -8.93
C ASP A 69 1.21 10.59 -10.05
N LYS A 70 1.12 11.39 -11.11
CA LYS A 70 0.31 11.10 -12.28
C LYS A 70 1.19 10.96 -13.52
N TYR A 71 1.02 9.84 -14.19
CA TYR A 71 1.65 9.53 -15.46
C TYR A 71 0.60 9.50 -16.57
N GLU A 72 0.94 10.00 -17.75
CA GLU A 72 0.17 9.87 -18.98
C GLU A 72 1.07 9.22 -20.05
N PHE A 73 0.65 8.08 -20.60
CA PHE A 73 1.42 7.33 -21.61
C PHE A 73 2.88 7.08 -21.17
N GLY A 74 3.07 6.66 -19.92
CA GLY A 74 4.37 6.41 -19.31
C GLY A 74 5.19 7.66 -18.94
N GLN A 75 4.69 8.88 -19.19
CA GLN A 75 5.38 10.12 -18.86
C GLN A 75 4.81 10.76 -17.61
N LEU A 76 5.68 11.16 -16.68
CA LEU A 76 5.29 11.93 -15.50
C LEU A 76 4.79 13.31 -15.92
N VAL A 77 3.53 13.62 -15.63
CA VAL A 77 2.89 14.88 -16.02
C VAL A 77 2.51 15.76 -14.83
N GLU A 78 2.32 15.17 -13.66
CA GLU A 78 1.99 15.90 -12.44
C GLU A 78 2.53 15.13 -11.22
N GLU A 79 3.25 15.84 -10.36
CA GLU A 79 3.94 15.30 -9.19
C GLU A 79 3.27 15.77 -7.90
N GLU A 80 3.42 14.98 -6.84
CA GLU A 80 3.05 15.37 -5.47
C GLU A 80 1.57 15.81 -5.31
N ILE A 81 0.66 15.22 -6.09
CA ILE A 81 -0.77 15.48 -5.98
C ILE A 81 -1.24 15.08 -4.59
N ASN A 82 -2.00 15.98 -3.95
CA ASN A 82 -2.57 15.79 -2.62
C ASN A 82 -1.53 15.49 -1.53
N TYR A 83 -0.34 16.07 -1.65
CA TYR A 83 0.75 15.90 -0.68
C TYR A 83 0.27 16.08 0.77
N LEU A 84 0.61 15.09 1.59
CA LEU A 84 0.30 15.02 3.01
C LEU A 84 1.58 14.63 3.76
N SER A 85 1.89 15.36 4.85
CA SER A 85 2.99 14.97 5.73
C SER A 85 2.57 15.10 7.20
N MET A 86 3.02 14.17 8.04
CA MET A 86 2.84 14.26 9.49
C MET A 86 3.96 13.59 10.25
N ASN A 87 4.16 14.04 11.50
CA ASN A 87 5.03 13.33 12.42
C ASN A 87 4.41 11.97 12.75
N ILE A 88 5.25 10.94 12.80
CA ILE A 88 4.86 9.56 13.08
C ILE A 88 5.60 9.04 14.31
N GLU A 89 4.99 8.06 14.95
CA GLU A 89 5.60 7.22 15.96
C GLU A 89 5.90 5.84 15.37
N LYS A 90 6.32 4.91 16.23
CA LYS A 90 6.73 3.55 15.85
C LYS A 90 5.73 2.79 14.98
N LYS A 91 4.44 3.10 15.04
CA LYS A 91 3.39 2.39 14.30
C LYS A 91 2.30 3.35 13.83
N GLY A 92 1.66 2.98 12.74
CA GLY A 92 0.51 3.69 12.24
C GLY A 92 -0.08 3.04 11.01
N THR A 93 -1.05 3.74 10.42
CA THR A 93 -1.82 3.25 9.28
C THR A 93 -1.88 4.36 8.22
N ILE A 94 -1.70 3.98 6.97
CA ILE A 94 -1.92 4.77 5.76
C ILE A 94 -3.20 4.28 5.11
N ILE A 95 -4.06 5.21 4.71
CA ILE A 95 -5.26 4.91 3.93
C ILE A 95 -5.27 5.81 2.70
N PHE A 96 -5.38 5.20 1.53
CA PHE A 96 -5.66 5.89 0.28
C PHE A 96 -7.00 5.42 -0.26
N THR A 97 -7.92 6.34 -0.56
CA THR A 97 -9.19 6.00 -1.19
C THR A 97 -9.54 6.92 -2.34
N THR A 98 -10.29 6.38 -3.28
CA THR A 98 -10.92 7.12 -4.37
C THR A 98 -12.43 7.09 -4.18
N SER A 99 -13.14 8.14 -4.58
CA SER A 99 -14.60 8.13 -4.62
C SER A 99 -15.12 9.01 -5.75
N GLU A 100 -16.20 8.57 -6.39
CA GLU A 100 -16.90 9.38 -7.37
C GLU A 100 -17.61 10.57 -6.70
N ILE A 101 -17.53 11.74 -7.31
CA ILE A 101 -18.25 12.92 -6.82
C ILE A 101 -19.64 12.92 -7.46
N MET A 102 -20.67 12.57 -6.68
CA MET A 102 -22.06 12.47 -7.16
C MET A 102 -22.57 13.72 -7.92
N LYS A 103 -22.06 14.92 -7.58
CA LYS A 103 -22.46 16.18 -8.23
C LYS A 103 -21.83 16.37 -9.61
N ASN A 104 -20.72 15.71 -9.90
CA ASN A 104 -20.01 15.80 -11.16
C ASN A 104 -19.39 14.43 -11.48
N PRO A 105 -20.10 13.55 -12.21
CA PRO A 105 -19.67 12.17 -12.45
C PRO A 105 -18.41 12.06 -13.33
N LYS A 106 -17.78 13.19 -13.68
CA LYS A 106 -16.49 13.27 -14.36
C LYS A 106 -15.36 13.68 -13.41
N GLU A 107 -15.62 13.71 -12.12
CA GLU A 107 -14.64 14.04 -11.10
C GLU A 107 -14.63 12.94 -10.04
N PHE A 108 -13.44 12.56 -9.64
CA PHE A 108 -13.23 11.68 -8.50
C PHE A 108 -12.42 12.43 -7.45
N SER A 109 -12.56 11.98 -6.21
CA SER A 109 -11.81 12.52 -5.10
C SER A 109 -10.73 11.53 -4.67
N PHE A 110 -9.50 12.02 -4.52
CA PHE A 110 -8.43 11.28 -3.85
C PHE A 110 -8.37 11.72 -2.39
N ASN A 111 -8.38 10.73 -1.51
CA ASN A 111 -8.30 10.91 -0.07
C ASN A 111 -7.06 10.20 0.44
N LEU A 112 -6.14 10.97 1.02
CA LEU A 112 -4.97 10.45 1.70
C LEU A 112 -5.17 10.63 3.20
N SER A 113 -4.86 9.61 3.99
CA SER A 113 -4.90 9.69 5.45
C SER A 113 -3.73 8.94 6.05
N ILE A 114 -3.14 9.53 7.08
CA ILE A 114 -2.11 8.90 7.92
C ILE A 114 -2.63 8.96 9.36
N SER A 115 -2.52 7.85 10.08
CA SER A 115 -2.83 7.74 11.50
C SER A 115 -1.61 7.22 12.24
N SER A 116 -1.19 7.88 13.32
CA SER A 116 -0.11 7.41 14.19
C SER A 116 -0.34 7.89 15.63
N ASN A 117 -0.24 6.97 16.59
CA ASN A 117 -0.38 7.24 18.02
C ASN A 117 -1.62 8.08 18.41
N GLY A 118 -2.77 7.75 17.82
CA GLY A 118 -4.04 8.45 18.08
C GLY A 118 -4.16 9.84 17.46
N THR A 119 -3.14 10.30 16.74
CA THR A 119 -3.21 11.49 15.87
C THR A 119 -3.43 11.05 14.43
N PHE A 120 -4.10 11.89 13.64
CA PHE A 120 -4.26 11.63 12.21
C PHE A 120 -4.13 12.92 11.40
N SER A 121 -3.69 12.77 10.15
CA SER A 121 -3.66 13.81 9.14
C SER A 121 -4.44 13.32 7.92
N ARG A 122 -5.13 14.23 7.22
CA ARG A 122 -5.93 13.91 6.04
C ARG A 122 -5.74 14.97 4.96
N GLY A 123 -5.47 14.51 3.74
CA GLY A 123 -5.47 15.32 2.51
C GLY A 123 -6.60 14.88 1.58
N ASN A 124 -7.23 15.84 0.92
CA ASN A 124 -8.23 15.57 -0.12
C ASN A 124 -7.96 16.46 -1.33
N THR A 125 -8.05 15.88 -2.52
CA THR A 125 -8.12 16.63 -3.77
C THR A 125 -9.20 16.07 -4.68
N GLN A 126 -9.63 16.88 -5.64
CA GLN A 126 -10.56 16.49 -6.69
C GLN A 126 -9.82 16.53 -8.03
N LEU A 127 -9.90 15.44 -8.77
CA LEU A 127 -9.31 15.32 -10.09
C LEU A 127 -10.39 15.00 -11.10
N LYS A 128 -10.15 15.43 -12.34
CA LYS A 128 -11.00 15.04 -13.46
C LYS A 128 -10.73 13.58 -13.79
N MET A 129 -11.80 12.80 -13.83
CA MET A 129 -11.75 11.43 -14.27
C MET A 129 -11.28 11.39 -15.72
N PRO A 130 -10.32 10.50 -16.05
CA PRO A 130 -10.12 10.14 -17.45
C PRO A 130 -11.46 9.66 -18.01
N SER A 131 -11.79 9.99 -19.24
CA SER A 131 -13.08 9.62 -19.86
C SER A 131 -13.21 8.11 -20.16
N MET A 132 -12.50 7.27 -19.42
CA MET A 132 -12.19 5.87 -19.69
C MET A 132 -13.09 4.93 -18.89
N VAL A 133 -13.38 3.77 -19.47
CA VAL A 133 -14.32 2.79 -18.90
C VAL A 133 -13.60 1.68 -18.15
N GLN A 134 -12.31 1.45 -18.42
CA GLN A 134 -11.56 0.33 -17.85
C GLN A 134 -10.47 0.83 -16.92
N SER A 135 -10.39 0.22 -15.73
CA SER A 135 -9.34 0.46 -14.75
C SER A 135 -8.85 -0.86 -14.17
N THR A 136 -7.55 -0.96 -13.92
CA THR A 136 -6.96 -1.97 -13.03
C THR A 136 -6.24 -1.26 -11.90
N TRP A 137 -6.14 -1.90 -10.74
CA TRP A 137 -5.46 -1.33 -9.58
C TRP A 137 -4.80 -2.43 -8.77
N GLY A 138 -3.76 -2.06 -8.03
CA GLY A 138 -2.97 -2.99 -7.25
C GLY A 138 -2.07 -2.27 -6.27
N SER A 139 -1.77 -2.97 -5.18
CA SER A 139 -0.80 -2.60 -4.17
C SER A 139 0.55 -3.23 -4.49
N ASN A 140 1.61 -2.70 -3.89
CA ASN A 140 2.93 -3.30 -3.94
C ASN A 140 2.91 -4.68 -3.26
N PRO A 141 3.19 -5.78 -3.97
CA PRO A 141 3.04 -7.14 -3.45
C PRO A 141 4.19 -7.58 -2.53
N LEU A 142 5.13 -6.69 -2.21
CA LEU A 142 6.25 -7.00 -1.32
C LEU A 142 5.79 -7.17 0.13
N GLU A 143 5.62 -8.41 0.55
CA GLU A 143 5.57 -8.79 1.97
C GLU A 143 6.83 -8.26 2.67
N ASN A 144 6.64 -7.40 3.67
CA ASN A 144 7.70 -6.77 4.46
C ASN A 144 8.64 -5.89 3.63
N ASN A 145 8.09 -4.95 2.87
CA ASN A 145 8.90 -4.02 2.09
C ASN A 145 9.74 -3.15 3.06
N PRO A 146 11.08 -3.29 3.09
CA PRO A 146 11.90 -2.49 3.97
C PRO A 146 11.70 -1.02 3.63
N ILE A 147 11.51 -0.21 4.66
CA ILE A 147 11.31 1.22 4.47
C ILE A 147 12.50 1.82 3.70
N SER A 148 12.18 2.46 2.58
CA SER A 148 13.10 3.29 1.81
C SER A 148 12.64 4.76 1.86
N ASP A 149 13.54 5.65 1.47
CA ASP A 149 13.27 7.10 1.39
C ASP A 149 12.28 7.46 0.26
N ASP A 150 11.86 6.48 -0.55
CA ASP A 150 10.91 6.67 -1.65
C ASP A 150 10.31 5.32 -2.04
N MET A 151 9.06 5.09 -1.64
CA MET A 151 8.36 3.83 -1.83
C MET A 151 7.13 4.03 -2.69
N ILE A 152 6.89 3.10 -3.61
CA ILE A 152 5.58 2.97 -4.27
C ILE A 152 4.74 1.99 -3.48
N LEU A 153 3.57 2.44 -3.03
CA LEU A 153 2.64 1.65 -2.25
C LEU A 153 1.54 1.03 -3.09
N ALA A 154 1.02 1.78 -4.07
CA ALA A 154 -0.10 1.34 -4.89
C ALA A 154 -0.14 2.06 -6.24
N SER A 155 -0.90 1.52 -7.17
CA SER A 155 -1.16 2.09 -8.48
C SER A 155 -2.60 1.92 -8.91
N ILE A 156 -3.13 2.91 -9.63
CA ILE A 156 -4.41 2.83 -10.34
C ILE A 156 -4.15 3.18 -11.80
N CYS A 157 -4.41 2.24 -12.70
CA CYS A 157 -4.20 2.40 -14.13
C CYS A 157 -5.54 2.50 -14.86
N TYR A 158 -5.62 3.39 -15.84
CA TYR A 158 -6.77 3.61 -16.72
C TYR A 158 -6.35 3.48 -18.19
N SER A 159 -7.17 2.83 -19.02
CA SER A 159 -6.93 2.71 -20.46
C SER A 159 -8.23 2.54 -21.24
N ASN A 160 -8.25 3.03 -22.48
CA ASN A 160 -9.26 2.71 -23.50
C ASN A 160 -8.85 1.56 -24.44
N GLY A 161 -7.68 0.96 -24.23
CA GLY A 161 -7.09 -0.07 -25.07
C GLY A 161 -7.69 -1.48 -24.88
N ASN A 162 -7.14 -2.45 -25.63
CA ASN A 162 -7.56 -3.84 -25.56
C ASN A 162 -6.76 -4.59 -24.50
N GLY A 163 -7.32 -4.67 -23.29
CA GLY A 163 -6.78 -5.46 -22.18
C GLY A 163 -5.94 -4.63 -21.21
N MET A 164 -6.07 -4.96 -19.93
CA MET A 164 -5.30 -4.38 -18.84
C MET A 164 -4.69 -5.52 -18.04
N SER A 165 -3.45 -5.34 -17.60
CA SER A 165 -2.74 -6.27 -16.73
C SER A 165 -2.31 -5.56 -15.46
N SER A 166 -2.36 -6.25 -14.32
CA SER A 166 -1.70 -5.72 -13.12
C SER A 166 -0.22 -5.46 -13.40
N LEU A 167 0.32 -4.43 -12.75
CA LEU A 167 1.74 -4.12 -12.85
C LEU A 167 2.56 -5.19 -12.15
N SER A 168 3.78 -5.40 -12.63
CA SER A 168 4.71 -6.35 -12.05
C SER A 168 5.14 -5.91 -10.64
N LYS A 169 5.78 -6.82 -9.91
CA LYS A 169 6.40 -6.48 -8.63
C LYS A 169 7.56 -5.51 -8.82
N GLU A 170 8.29 -5.69 -9.93
CA GLU A 170 9.48 -4.95 -10.29
C GLU A 170 9.17 -3.46 -10.51
N PHE A 171 8.01 -3.14 -11.09
CA PHE A 171 7.49 -1.77 -11.21
C PHE A 171 7.47 -1.03 -9.87
N TYR A 172 7.03 -1.69 -8.79
CA TYR A 172 6.94 -1.07 -7.48
C TYR A 172 8.28 -0.92 -6.76
N THR A 173 9.34 -1.57 -7.25
CA THR A 173 10.70 -1.49 -6.69
C THR A 173 11.64 -0.60 -7.47
N ASP A 174 11.45 -0.51 -8.78
CA ASP A 174 12.31 0.19 -9.71
C ASP A 174 11.47 0.75 -10.85
N LEU A 175 10.76 1.83 -10.55
CA LEU A 175 9.86 2.49 -11.49
C LEU A 175 10.57 2.91 -12.77
N ASP A 176 11.74 3.55 -12.63
CA ASP A 176 12.46 4.17 -13.75
C ASP A 176 12.87 3.12 -14.80
N SER A 177 13.21 1.91 -14.36
CA SER A 177 13.55 0.80 -15.27
C SER A 177 12.33 0.05 -15.83
N HIS A 178 11.12 0.32 -15.35
CA HIS A 178 9.88 -0.39 -15.70
C HIS A 178 8.75 0.56 -16.15
N LEU A 179 9.10 1.77 -16.61
CA LEU A 179 8.11 2.72 -17.16
C LEU A 179 7.40 2.16 -18.40
N ASP A 180 8.01 1.21 -19.12
CA ASP A 180 7.42 0.53 -20.26
C ASP A 180 6.13 -0.23 -19.91
N GLU A 181 6.00 -0.71 -18.66
CA GLU A 181 4.76 -1.34 -18.18
C GLU A 181 3.57 -0.38 -18.16
N ILE A 182 3.84 0.93 -18.05
CA ILE A 182 2.80 1.95 -17.97
C ILE A 182 2.63 2.82 -19.22
N GLU A 183 3.46 2.62 -20.25
CA GLU A 183 3.33 3.32 -21.53
C GLU A 183 2.00 3.01 -22.25
N GLY A 184 1.48 1.79 -22.07
CA GLY A 184 0.21 1.35 -22.67
C GLY A 184 -1.05 1.87 -21.95
N TYR A 185 -0.89 2.50 -20.79
CA TYR A 185 -1.99 3.13 -20.05
C TYR A 185 -2.12 4.60 -20.44
N ASP A 186 -3.36 5.04 -20.60
CA ASP A 186 -3.63 6.44 -20.90
C ASP A 186 -3.32 7.32 -19.67
N VAL A 187 -3.65 6.83 -18.47
CA VAL A 187 -3.35 7.49 -17.19
C VAL A 187 -2.98 6.45 -16.13
N VAL A 188 -1.92 6.70 -15.38
CA VAL A 188 -1.55 5.94 -14.18
C VAL A 188 -1.36 6.88 -12.99
N TYR A 189 -2.01 6.56 -11.88
CA TYR A 189 -1.81 7.22 -10.60
C TYR A 189 -0.99 6.30 -9.70
N VAL A 190 0.10 6.84 -9.14
CA VAL A 190 1.06 6.09 -8.33
C VAL A 190 1.06 6.68 -6.92
N LEU A 191 0.61 5.91 -5.93
CA LEU A 191 0.69 6.31 -4.52
C LEU A 191 2.10 6.11 -4.01
N ARG A 192 2.73 7.21 -3.56
CA ARG A 192 4.10 7.22 -3.07
C ARG A 192 4.19 7.63 -1.61
N SER A 193 5.18 7.09 -0.92
CA SER A 193 5.48 7.46 0.46
C SER A 193 6.97 7.64 0.70
N LYS A 194 7.27 8.45 1.70
CA LYS A 194 8.64 8.72 2.15
C LYS A 194 8.68 8.83 3.66
N PHE A 195 9.57 8.06 4.26
CA PHE A 195 9.83 8.10 5.70
C PHE A 195 11.11 8.91 5.94
N HIS A 196 11.05 9.83 6.91
CA HIS A 196 12.13 10.77 7.27
C HIS A 196 12.52 10.64 8.73
#